data_AF-A0AAV2DGZ4-F1
#
_entry.id   AF-A0AAV2DGZ4-F1
#
_cell.length_a   1.000
_cell.length_b   1.000
_cell.length_c   1.000
_cell.angle_alpha   90.00
_cell.angle_beta   90.00
_cell.angle_gamma   90.00
#
_symmetry.space_group_name_H-M   'P 1'
#
loop_
_entity.id
_entity.type
_entity.pdbx_description
1 polymer ?
#
loop_
_entity_poly.entity_id
_entity_poly.type
_entity_poly.pdbx_seq_one_letter_code
_entity_poly.pdbx_strand_id
1 'polypeptide(L)'
;MAVIHAHPHRLLTFPTSSPLHRRCFASHPSSYLNYGLFGRASRPRERVSRLRSNFWESIRTGLIKDNNSAQVIEPPSTTDPEEEPLPEEFILMERSEPDGVIEQIVFSSGGDIDVYDLEALCDKVGWPRRPLTKLAAALENSYMVVTLHSVRISPGSEGNDQKRLIGMARATSDHAFNATIWDVIVDPSYQGQGLGKALIEKLIRALLQRDIGNITLFADSKVVEFYQNLGFEADPEGIKEMACSKRRRKWHQLKDG
;
A
#
# COMPACT_ATOMS: atom_id res chain seq x y z
N MET A 1 10.30 12.70 -1.89
CA MET A 1 10.69 11.29 -2.06
C MET A 1 10.20 10.56 -0.83
N ALA A 2 9.25 9.64 -0.96
CA ALA A 2 8.77 8.81 0.15
C ALA A 2 8.70 7.39 -0.42
N VAL A 3 9.75 6.62 -0.18
CA VAL A 3 9.91 5.25 -0.68
C VAL A 3 10.45 4.42 0.46
N ILE A 4 9.67 3.44 0.91
CA ILE A 4 10.15 2.40 1.82
C ILE A 4 10.46 1.16 0.99
N HIS A 5 11.72 0.73 0.90
CA HIS A 5 12.02 -0.63 0.43
C HIS A 5 11.83 -1.66 1.53
N ALA A 6 10.60 -2.10 1.73
CA ALA A 6 10.30 -3.29 2.51
C ALA A 6 10.56 -4.57 1.69
N HIS A 7 11.80 -4.82 1.25
CA HIS A 7 12.14 -6.09 0.62
C HIS A 7 13.45 -6.71 1.13
N PRO A 8 13.41 -7.91 1.75
CA PRO A 8 14.60 -8.65 2.16
C PRO A 8 15.40 -9.25 0.97
N HIS A 9 15.02 -8.95 -0.27
CA HIS A 9 15.64 -9.47 -1.49
C HIS A 9 16.63 -8.52 -2.16
N ARG A 10 16.84 -7.30 -1.64
CA ARG A 10 17.90 -6.44 -2.15
C ARG A 10 19.25 -6.93 -1.60
N LEU A 11 19.92 -7.75 -2.40
CA LEU A 11 21.32 -8.10 -2.24
C LEU A 11 22.14 -6.82 -2.08
N LEU A 12 22.70 -6.60 -0.90
CA LEU A 12 23.78 -5.63 -0.70
C LEU A 12 25.01 -6.16 -1.45
N THR A 13 25.21 -5.70 -2.69
CA THR A 13 26.51 -5.81 -3.35
C THR A 13 27.34 -4.61 -2.95
N PHE A 14 28.42 -4.85 -2.22
CA PHE A 14 29.43 -3.84 -1.91
C PHE A 14 30.25 -3.49 -3.18
N PRO A 15 30.65 -2.22 -3.38
CA PRO A 15 31.52 -1.87 -4.49
C PRO A 15 32.96 -2.25 -4.15
N THR A 16 33.55 -3.15 -4.95
CA THR A 16 35.01 -3.26 -5.06
C THR A 16 35.47 -2.39 -6.23
N SER A 17 36.53 -1.63 -5.96
CA SER A 17 37.21 -0.66 -6.83
C SER A 17 37.60 -1.21 -8.21
N SER A 18 37.48 -0.35 -9.22
CA SER A 18 37.89 -0.52 -10.63
C SER A 18 39.43 -0.69 -10.79
N PRO A 19 39.99 -1.04 -11.99
CA PRO A 19 39.99 -0.15 -13.16
C PRO A 19 39.89 -0.77 -14.59
N LEU A 20 39.30 0.04 -15.49
CA LEU A 20 39.60 0.30 -16.91
C LEU A 20 40.02 -0.83 -17.89
N HIS A 21 39.22 -1.03 -18.94
CA HIS A 21 39.69 -0.86 -20.34
C HIS A 21 38.56 -0.64 -21.35
N ARG A 22 38.78 0.30 -22.29
CA ARG A 22 37.93 0.67 -23.43
C ARG A 22 37.87 -0.43 -24.51
N ARG A 23 36.75 -0.49 -25.27
CA ARG A 23 36.71 -0.40 -26.74
C ARG A 23 35.29 -0.16 -27.29
N CYS A 24 35.20 0.71 -28.30
CA CYS A 24 34.03 1.03 -29.12
C CYS A 24 33.83 0.03 -30.28
N PHE A 25 32.61 -0.02 -30.85
CA PHE A 25 32.20 0.11 -32.28
C PHE A 25 30.71 -0.31 -32.40
N ALA A 26 29.80 0.59 -32.82
CA ALA A 26 29.10 0.68 -34.14
C ALA A 26 28.16 -0.51 -34.45
N SER A 27 26.98 -0.43 -35.09
CA SER A 27 26.09 0.59 -35.68
C SER A 27 24.80 -0.14 -36.14
N HIS A 28 23.69 0.62 -36.26
CA HIS A 28 22.32 0.34 -36.80
C HIS A 28 22.23 -0.34 -38.20
N PRO A 29 21.05 -0.53 -38.90
CA PRO A 29 19.61 -0.20 -38.60
C PRO A 29 18.52 -1.23 -39.07
N SER A 30 17.24 -0.81 -38.91
CA SER A 30 16.08 -1.02 -39.84
C SER A 30 15.21 -2.28 -39.60
N SER A 31 13.88 -2.33 -39.75
CA SER A 31 12.82 -1.43 -40.28
C SER A 31 11.42 -2.04 -40.04
N TYR A 32 10.38 -1.19 -40.01
CA TYR A 32 8.96 -1.35 -40.45
C TYR A 32 8.20 -2.69 -40.23
N LEU A 33 6.99 -2.68 -39.65
CA LEU A 33 5.71 -2.36 -40.31
C LEU A 33 4.52 -2.45 -39.35
N ASN A 34 3.46 -1.76 -39.76
CA ASN A 34 2.19 -1.48 -39.10
C ASN A 34 1.13 -2.56 -39.37
N TYR A 35 -0.03 -2.42 -38.69
CA TYR A 35 -1.40 -2.88 -38.99
C TYR A 35 -2.05 -3.87 -38.02
N GLY A 36 -3.22 -3.48 -37.51
CA GLY A 36 -4.20 -4.40 -36.94
C GLY A 36 -5.20 -3.76 -35.96
N LEU A 37 -6.17 -3.00 -36.49
CA LEU A 37 -7.42 -2.68 -35.81
C LEU A 37 -8.14 -3.96 -35.37
N PHE A 38 -8.62 -4.04 -34.13
CA PHE A 38 -9.92 -4.65 -33.81
C PHE A 38 -10.47 -4.05 -32.50
N GLY A 39 -11.69 -3.52 -32.60
CA GLY A 39 -12.41 -2.86 -31.51
C GLY A 39 -12.83 -3.82 -30.41
N ARG A 40 -12.99 -3.26 -29.21
CA ARG A 40 -13.68 -3.93 -28.10
C ARG A 40 -14.65 -2.96 -27.47
N ALA A 41 -15.93 -3.30 -27.58
CA ALA A 41 -17.04 -2.65 -26.91
C ALA A 41 -16.92 -2.81 -25.39
N SER A 42 -16.96 -1.70 -24.68
CA SER A 42 -17.00 -1.65 -23.22
C SER A 42 -18.43 -1.87 -22.74
N ARG A 43 -18.66 -2.93 -21.96
CA ARG A 43 -19.88 -3.10 -21.15
C ARG A 43 -19.62 -2.51 -19.76
N PRO A 44 -20.59 -1.81 -19.14
CA PRO A 44 -20.43 -1.29 -17.78
C PRO A 44 -20.43 -2.47 -16.79
N ARG A 45 -19.44 -2.49 -15.89
CA ARG A 45 -19.32 -3.50 -14.83
C ARG A 45 -19.99 -2.97 -13.57
N GLU A 46 -21.12 -3.58 -13.22
CA GLU A 46 -21.83 -3.35 -11.97
C GLU A 46 -20.91 -3.64 -10.77
N ARG A 47 -20.89 -2.70 -9.81
CA ARG A 47 -20.29 -2.89 -8.48
C ARG A 47 -21.18 -3.85 -7.70
N VAL A 48 -20.68 -5.06 -7.47
CA VAL A 48 -21.24 -5.97 -6.47
C VAL A 48 -20.24 -6.04 -5.32
N SER A 49 -20.56 -5.36 -4.22
CA SER A 49 -19.90 -5.56 -2.94
C SER A 49 -20.21 -6.98 -2.46
N ARG A 50 -19.20 -7.84 -2.47
CA ARG A 50 -19.30 -9.20 -1.95
C ARG A 50 -19.12 -9.16 -0.43
N LEU A 51 -20.22 -9.25 0.29
CA LEU A 51 -20.21 -9.56 1.72
C LEU A 51 -19.44 -10.87 1.94
N ARG A 52 -18.34 -10.81 2.68
CA ARG A 52 -17.72 -11.99 3.28
C ARG A 52 -18.57 -12.39 4.47
N SER A 53 -19.27 -13.51 4.35
CA SER A 53 -19.67 -14.31 5.49
C SER A 53 -19.48 -15.79 5.14
N ASN A 54 -19.30 -16.62 6.18
CA ASN A 54 -19.44 -18.09 6.19
C ASN A 54 -18.17 -18.93 6.43
N PHE A 55 -17.14 -18.42 7.11
CA PHE A 55 -16.19 -19.31 7.80
C PHE A 55 -16.50 -19.45 9.30
N TRP A 56 -16.93 -18.37 9.95
CA TRP A 56 -17.15 -18.33 11.40
C TRP A 56 -18.52 -18.86 11.87
N GLU A 57 -19.51 -19.04 10.98
CA GLU A 57 -20.80 -19.65 11.35
C GLU A 57 -20.68 -21.13 11.69
N SER A 58 -19.70 -21.84 11.13
CA SER A 58 -19.60 -23.30 11.29
C SER A 58 -19.05 -23.75 12.65
N ILE A 59 -18.47 -22.83 13.44
CA ILE A 59 -17.92 -23.14 14.77
C ILE A 59 -18.96 -22.87 15.88
N ARG A 60 -20.05 -22.15 15.59
CA ARG A 60 -21.08 -21.84 16.60
C ARG A 60 -22.17 -22.91 16.76
N THR A 61 -22.27 -23.89 15.88
CA THR A 61 -23.40 -24.84 15.89
C THR A 61 -23.18 -26.13 16.68
N GLY A 62 -22.07 -26.26 17.42
CA GLY A 62 -21.77 -27.49 18.16
C GLY A 62 -21.42 -27.26 19.61
N LEU A 63 -22.40 -27.02 20.48
CA LEU A 63 -22.45 -27.43 21.91
C LEU A 63 -23.59 -26.70 22.65
N ILE A 64 -24.76 -27.32 22.71
CA ILE A 64 -25.73 -27.07 23.80
C ILE A 64 -26.23 -28.43 24.29
N LYS A 65 -25.87 -28.79 25.52
CA LYS A 65 -26.56 -29.79 26.33
C LYS A 65 -26.61 -29.25 27.76
N ASP A 66 -27.83 -29.16 28.26
CA ASP A 66 -28.24 -28.48 29.49
C ASP A 66 -27.56 -29.04 30.76
N ASN A 67 -27.32 -28.21 31.78
CA ASN A 67 -28.22 -28.04 32.93
C ASN A 67 -27.59 -27.23 34.09
N ASN A 68 -28.32 -26.19 34.52
CA ASN A 68 -28.54 -25.69 35.89
C ASN A 68 -27.37 -25.37 36.87
N SER A 69 -27.19 -24.09 37.20
CA SER A 69 -27.40 -23.48 38.55
C SER A 69 -26.66 -22.14 38.71
N ALA A 70 -27.28 -21.21 39.43
CA ALA A 70 -27.08 -19.78 39.40
C ALA A 70 -25.73 -19.23 39.94
N GLN A 71 -25.15 -18.27 39.22
CA GLN A 71 -24.57 -17.04 39.77
C GLN A 71 -24.87 -15.89 38.80
N VAL A 72 -25.50 -14.82 39.30
CA VAL A 72 -25.76 -13.60 38.54
C VAL A 72 -24.42 -12.86 38.43
N ILE A 73 -23.69 -13.13 37.36
CA ILE A 73 -22.63 -12.26 36.86
C ILE A 73 -23.32 -11.44 35.78
N GLU A 74 -23.47 -10.13 36.02
CA GLU A 74 -23.89 -9.22 34.95
C GLU A 74 -22.95 -9.46 33.75
N PRO A 75 -23.48 -9.83 32.57
CA PRO A 75 -22.63 -9.98 31.40
C PRO A 75 -21.90 -8.66 31.18
N PRO A 76 -20.60 -8.66 30.84
CA PRO A 76 -19.92 -7.43 30.46
C PRO A 76 -20.79 -6.78 29.39
N SER A 77 -21.20 -5.53 29.67
CA SER A 77 -21.95 -4.67 28.78
C SER A 77 -21.51 -4.94 27.37
N THR A 78 -22.46 -5.36 26.53
CA THR A 78 -22.28 -5.54 25.10
C THR A 78 -21.54 -4.32 24.57
N THR A 79 -20.24 -4.47 24.32
CA THR A 79 -19.53 -3.55 23.44
C THR A 79 -20.29 -3.64 22.14
N ASP A 80 -21.01 -2.56 21.82
CA ASP A 80 -21.51 -2.36 20.47
C ASP A 80 -20.38 -2.73 19.51
N PRO A 81 -20.65 -3.47 18.42
CA PRO A 81 -19.63 -3.74 17.43
C PRO A 81 -19.04 -2.39 17.03
N GLU A 82 -17.77 -2.17 17.33
CA GLU A 82 -17.05 -0.97 16.92
C GLU A 82 -17.22 -0.88 15.39
N GLU A 83 -18.07 0.04 14.94
CA GLU A 83 -18.29 0.25 13.52
C GLU A 83 -16.94 0.60 12.91
N GLU A 84 -16.44 -0.24 12.01
CA GLU A 84 -15.21 0.08 11.30
C GLU A 84 -15.44 1.44 10.61
N PRO A 85 -14.60 2.45 10.90
CA PRO A 85 -14.84 3.79 10.40
C PRO A 85 -14.80 3.75 8.87
N LEU A 86 -15.86 4.29 8.26
CA LEU A 86 -16.03 4.32 6.81
C LEU A 86 -14.84 5.02 6.15
N PRO A 87 -14.51 4.66 4.90
CA PRO A 87 -13.43 5.30 4.17
C PRO A 87 -13.61 6.82 4.08
N GLU A 88 -12.58 7.58 4.43
CA GLU A 88 -12.57 9.03 4.20
C GLU A 88 -12.05 9.31 2.79
N GLU A 89 -12.78 10.10 2.01
CA GLU A 89 -12.33 10.57 0.70
C GLU A 89 -12.50 12.10 0.62
N PHE A 90 -11.42 12.80 0.27
CA PHE A 90 -11.45 14.27 0.13
C PHE A 90 -10.36 14.77 -0.82
N ILE A 91 -10.56 15.97 -1.36
CA ILE A 91 -9.60 16.63 -2.25
C ILE A 91 -8.49 17.26 -1.40
N LEU A 92 -7.25 16.83 -1.63
CA LEU A 92 -6.06 17.42 -1.00
C LEU A 92 -5.60 18.69 -1.71
N MET A 93 -5.73 18.73 -3.03
CA MET A 93 -5.26 19.84 -3.86
C MET A 93 -6.03 19.86 -5.16
N GLU A 94 -6.24 21.07 -5.68
CA GLU A 94 -6.78 21.30 -7.02
C GLU A 94 -5.83 22.20 -7.80
N ARG A 95 -5.65 21.91 -9.10
CA ARG A 95 -4.89 22.73 -10.05
C ARG A 95 -5.72 22.92 -11.31
N SER A 96 -5.88 24.17 -11.72
CA SER A 96 -6.42 24.53 -13.03
C SER A 96 -5.30 24.62 -14.07
N GLU A 97 -5.46 23.93 -15.19
CA GLU A 97 -4.61 24.05 -16.38
C GLU A 97 -5.13 25.19 -17.30
N PRO A 98 -4.27 25.80 -18.15
CA PRO A 98 -4.65 26.94 -18.99
C PRO A 98 -5.75 26.65 -20.03
N ASP A 99 -5.94 25.38 -20.38
CA ASP A 99 -6.98 24.89 -21.28
C ASP A 99 -8.35 24.71 -20.58
N GLY A 100 -8.43 25.03 -19.29
CA GLY A 100 -9.63 24.90 -18.47
C GLY A 100 -9.79 23.51 -17.84
N VAL A 101 -8.85 22.58 -18.06
CA VAL A 101 -8.85 21.28 -17.36
C VAL A 101 -8.53 21.49 -15.89
N ILE A 102 -9.28 20.84 -15.02
CA ILE A 102 -9.04 20.85 -13.58
C ILE A 102 -8.48 19.49 -13.18
N GLU A 103 -7.29 19.48 -12.56
CA GLU A 103 -6.71 18.31 -11.92
C GLU A 103 -6.93 18.38 -10.41
N GLN A 104 -7.63 17.39 -9.86
CA GLN A 104 -7.81 17.20 -8.43
C GLN A 104 -6.94 16.03 -7.95
N ILE A 105 -6.26 16.25 -6.83
CA ILE A 105 -5.55 15.20 -6.10
C ILE A 105 -6.43 14.78 -4.94
N VAL A 106 -6.97 13.56 -5.02
CA VAL A 106 -7.93 13.02 -4.06
C VAL A 106 -7.23 12.04 -3.14
N PHE A 107 -7.34 12.25 -1.84
CA PHE A 107 -6.95 11.29 -0.81
C PHE A 107 -8.11 10.35 -0.52
N SER A 108 -7.81 9.08 -0.28
CA SER A 108 -8.78 8.09 0.17
C SER A 108 -8.15 7.14 1.21
N SER A 109 -8.79 6.98 2.37
CA SER A 109 -8.42 6.00 3.41
C SER A 109 -9.36 4.80 3.33
N GLY A 110 -8.94 3.73 2.64
CA GLY A 110 -9.81 2.60 2.35
C GLY A 110 -10.50 2.72 1.00
N GLY A 111 -10.53 1.60 0.27
CA GLY A 111 -11.03 1.52 -1.09
C GLY A 111 -10.37 0.37 -1.84
N ASP A 112 -11.07 -0.19 -2.83
CA ASP A 112 -10.51 -1.23 -3.68
C ASP A 112 -9.40 -0.65 -4.55
N ILE A 113 -8.18 -1.11 -4.33
CA ILE A 113 -7.02 -0.78 -5.17
C ILE A 113 -6.91 -1.85 -6.24
N ASP A 114 -6.97 -1.43 -7.51
CA ASP A 114 -6.64 -2.32 -8.60
C ASP A 114 -5.15 -2.69 -8.53
N VAL A 115 -4.87 -3.99 -8.43
CA VAL A 115 -3.51 -4.52 -8.38
C VAL A 115 -2.69 -4.19 -9.62
N TYR A 116 -3.32 -3.99 -10.77
CA TYR A 116 -2.66 -3.58 -12.00
C TYR A 116 -2.23 -2.11 -11.94
N ASP A 117 -3.06 -1.23 -11.36
CA ASP A 117 -2.69 0.18 -11.16
C ASP A 117 -1.54 0.30 -10.15
N LEU A 118 -1.58 -0.50 -9.07
CA LEU A 118 -0.49 -0.53 -8.11
C LEU A 118 0.80 -1.10 -8.71
N GLU A 119 0.73 -2.15 -9.54
CA GLU A 119 1.90 -2.67 -10.26
C GLU A 119 2.48 -1.61 -11.20
N ALA A 120 1.64 -0.92 -11.97
CA ALA A 120 2.08 0.16 -12.85
C ALA A 120 2.74 1.32 -12.08
N LEU A 121 2.24 1.64 -10.89
CA LEU A 121 2.87 2.63 -10.00
C LEU A 121 4.22 2.13 -9.46
N CYS A 122 4.31 0.85 -9.06
CA CYS A 122 5.56 0.22 -8.62
C CYS A 122 6.63 0.23 -9.72
N ASP A 123 6.24 -0.05 -10.97
CA ASP A 123 7.14 -0.04 -12.12
C ASP A 123 7.78 1.34 -12.33
N LYS A 124 7.01 2.44 -12.18
CA LYS A 124 7.52 3.81 -12.34
C LYS A 124 8.60 4.18 -11.32
N VAL A 125 8.53 3.64 -10.11
CA VAL A 125 9.53 3.87 -9.06
C VAL A 125 10.67 2.83 -9.08
N GLY A 126 10.68 1.94 -10.08
CA GLY A 126 11.72 0.94 -10.28
C GLY A 126 11.68 -0.21 -9.27
N TRP A 127 10.51 -0.50 -8.70
CA TRP A 127 10.35 -1.65 -7.80
C TRP A 127 10.25 -2.94 -8.60
N PRO A 128 10.82 -4.05 -8.10
CA PRO A 128 10.68 -5.33 -8.77
C PRO A 128 9.21 -5.79 -8.71
N ARG A 129 8.72 -6.36 -9.81
CA ARG A 129 7.38 -6.91 -9.86
C ARG A 129 7.20 -8.06 -8.87
N ARG A 130 6.04 -8.08 -8.23
CA ARG A 130 5.62 -9.10 -7.26
C ARG A 130 4.50 -9.93 -7.88
N PRO A 131 4.36 -11.22 -7.57
CA PRO A 131 3.21 -12.00 -8.04
C PRO A 131 1.90 -11.32 -7.62
N LEU A 132 1.02 -11.02 -8.58
CA LEU A 132 -0.20 -10.23 -8.35
C LEU A 132 -1.11 -10.87 -7.28
N THR A 133 -1.19 -12.20 -7.22
CA THR A 133 -1.95 -12.91 -6.19
C THR A 133 -1.44 -12.65 -4.78
N LYS A 134 -0.12 -12.51 -4.61
CA LYS A 134 0.49 -12.15 -3.32
C LYS A 134 0.33 -10.68 -3.00
N LEU A 135 0.36 -9.81 -4.02
CA LEU A 135 0.11 -8.38 -3.84
C LEU A 135 -1.34 -8.13 -3.41
N ALA A 136 -2.31 -8.78 -4.06
CA ALA A 136 -3.71 -8.76 -3.66
C ALA A 136 -3.90 -9.22 -2.21
N ALA A 137 -3.32 -10.36 -1.86
CA ALA A 137 -3.39 -10.86 -0.48
C ALA A 137 -2.73 -9.89 0.51
N ALA A 138 -1.60 -9.26 0.17
CA ALA A 138 -0.96 -8.28 1.04
C ALA A 138 -1.84 -7.03 1.27
N LEU A 139 -2.55 -6.57 0.24
CA LEU A 139 -3.52 -5.47 0.37
C LEU A 139 -4.70 -5.88 1.25
N GLU A 140 -5.30 -7.05 1.00
CA GLU A 140 -6.45 -7.57 1.75
C GLU A 140 -6.13 -7.79 3.24
N ASN A 141 -4.89 -8.18 3.56
CA ASN A 141 -4.45 -8.42 4.95
C ASN A 141 -3.71 -7.23 5.55
N SER A 142 -3.80 -6.05 4.93
CA SER A 142 -3.28 -4.82 5.54
C SER A 142 -4.37 -4.16 6.36
N TYR A 143 -3.97 -3.73 7.56
CA TYR A 143 -4.87 -3.03 8.48
C TYR A 143 -5.36 -1.70 7.89
N MET A 144 -4.49 -1.00 7.18
CA MET A 144 -4.83 0.25 6.53
C MET A 144 -4.07 0.44 5.23
N VAL A 145 -4.81 0.89 4.21
CA VAL A 145 -4.23 1.36 2.95
C VAL A 145 -4.82 2.71 2.63
N VAL A 146 -3.94 3.70 2.40
CA VAL A 146 -4.32 5.04 1.99
C VAL A 146 -3.78 5.31 0.59
N THR A 147 -4.52 6.07 -0.20
CA THR A 147 -4.20 6.31 -1.61
C THR A 147 -4.30 7.78 -1.99
N LEU A 148 -3.58 8.12 -3.06
CA LEU A 148 -3.72 9.38 -3.77
C LEU A 148 -4.10 9.08 -5.21
N HIS A 149 -5.14 9.75 -5.69
CA HIS A 149 -5.58 9.66 -7.06
C HIS A 149 -5.56 11.04 -7.73
N SER A 150 -5.05 11.10 -8.95
CA SER A 150 -5.27 12.24 -9.84
C SER A 150 -6.58 12.02 -10.58
N VAL A 151 -7.45 13.04 -10.56
CA VAL A 151 -8.73 13.07 -11.27
C VAL A 151 -8.69 14.30 -12.16
N ARG A 152 -8.78 14.10 -13.49
CA ARG A 152 -8.78 15.19 -14.47
C ARG A 152 -10.18 15.40 -15.02
N ILE A 153 -10.69 16.61 -14.83
CA ILE A 153 -12.04 17.04 -15.21
C ILE A 153 -11.89 18.02 -16.37
N SER A 154 -12.44 17.68 -17.53
CA SER A 154 -12.40 18.56 -18.71
C SER A 154 -13.70 19.36 -18.85
N PRO A 155 -13.66 20.61 -19.33
CA PRO A 155 -14.87 21.37 -19.60
C PRO A 155 -15.74 20.64 -20.63
N GLY A 156 -16.98 20.33 -20.28
CA GLY A 156 -17.94 19.66 -21.17
C GLY A 156 -17.82 18.14 -21.26
N SER A 157 -16.95 17.48 -20.47
CA SER A 157 -16.98 16.03 -20.33
C SER A 157 -18.00 15.62 -19.26
N GLU A 158 -19.17 15.14 -19.68
CA GLU A 158 -20.09 14.46 -18.77
C GLU A 158 -19.64 13.00 -18.60
N GLY A 159 -18.99 12.70 -17.47
CA GLY A 159 -18.97 11.32 -16.95
C GLY A 159 -17.80 10.41 -17.34
N ASN A 160 -16.61 10.92 -17.62
CA ASN A 160 -15.41 10.06 -17.71
C ASN A 160 -14.19 10.68 -17.02
N ASP A 161 -14.35 11.01 -15.75
CA ASP A 161 -13.26 11.46 -14.90
C ASP A 161 -12.26 10.31 -14.73
N GLN A 162 -11.15 10.37 -15.45
CA GLN A 162 -10.09 9.36 -15.32
C GLN A 162 -9.43 9.51 -13.96
N LYS A 163 -9.75 8.59 -13.05
CA LYS A 163 -9.10 8.43 -11.75
C LYS A 163 -7.84 7.59 -11.93
N ARG A 164 -6.67 8.18 -11.64
CA ARG A 164 -5.35 7.54 -11.78
C ARG A 164 -4.68 7.43 -10.43
N LEU A 165 -4.25 6.24 -10.02
CA LEU A 165 -3.45 6.05 -8.82
C LEU A 165 -2.07 6.71 -8.98
N ILE A 166 -1.77 7.66 -8.11
CA ILE A 166 -0.50 8.41 -8.10
C ILE A 166 0.26 8.30 -6.79
N GLY A 167 -0.32 7.67 -5.77
CA GLY A 167 0.38 7.40 -4.52
C GLY A 167 -0.37 6.40 -3.64
N MET A 168 0.36 5.70 -2.77
CA MET A 168 -0.18 4.73 -1.84
C MET A 168 0.72 4.62 -0.60
N ALA A 169 0.13 4.50 0.58
CA ALA A 169 0.81 3.98 1.77
C ALA A 169 0.02 2.84 2.40
N ARG A 170 0.74 1.86 2.95
CA ARG A 170 0.17 0.63 3.49
C ARG A 170 0.78 0.29 4.84
N ALA A 171 -0.07 -0.04 5.81
CA ALA A 171 0.34 -0.49 7.14
C ALA A 171 -0.35 -1.79 7.54
N THR A 172 0.38 -2.67 8.24
CA THR A 172 -0.20 -3.80 8.99
C THR A 172 -0.24 -3.45 10.46
N SER A 173 -1.13 -4.08 11.23
CA SER A 173 -1.22 -3.89 12.67
C SER A 173 -1.63 -5.18 13.37
N ASP A 174 -1.35 -5.28 14.67
CA ASP A 174 -1.96 -6.25 15.58
C ASP A 174 -3.34 -5.80 16.08
N HIS A 175 -3.88 -4.70 15.55
CA HIS A 175 -5.16 -4.09 15.88
C HIS A 175 -5.24 -3.53 17.32
N ALA A 176 -4.10 -3.39 18.01
CA ALA A 176 -4.08 -2.88 19.37
C ALA A 176 -2.92 -1.91 19.60
N PHE A 177 -1.68 -2.41 19.55
CA PHE A 177 -0.52 -1.66 20.03
C PHE A 177 0.40 -1.22 18.91
N ASN A 178 0.58 -2.08 17.91
CA ASN A 178 1.67 -1.96 16.95
C ASN A 178 1.13 -1.81 15.54
N ALA A 179 1.70 -0.88 14.79
CA ALA A 179 1.59 -0.82 13.34
C ALA A 179 2.97 -0.72 12.68
N THR A 180 3.09 -1.32 11.51
CA THR A 180 4.29 -1.21 10.66
C THR A 180 3.89 -0.73 9.28
N ILE A 181 4.48 0.39 8.85
CA ILE A 181 4.31 0.96 7.51
C ILE A 181 5.29 0.24 6.57
N TRP A 182 4.74 -0.42 5.55
CA TRP A 182 5.51 -1.27 4.64
C TRP A 182 5.77 -0.66 3.28
N ASP A 183 4.73 -0.18 2.60
CA ASP A 183 4.87 0.40 1.27
C ASP A 183 4.48 1.87 1.36
N VAL A 184 5.32 2.75 0.84
CA VAL A 184 5.03 4.17 0.66
C VAL A 184 5.55 4.53 -0.72
N ILE A 185 4.65 4.95 -1.61
CA ILE A 185 4.97 5.18 -3.02
C ILE A 185 4.24 6.44 -3.47
N VAL A 186 4.95 7.29 -4.20
CA VAL A 186 4.39 8.43 -4.92
C VAL A 186 4.95 8.41 -6.33
N ASP A 187 4.08 8.57 -7.33
CA ASP A 187 4.45 8.66 -8.75
C ASP A 187 5.55 9.71 -8.92
N PRO A 188 6.67 9.39 -9.60
CA PRO A 188 7.79 10.33 -9.78
C PRO A 188 7.39 11.71 -10.27
N SER A 189 6.36 11.81 -11.11
CA SER A 189 5.85 13.07 -11.68
C SER A 189 5.18 13.96 -10.64
N TYR A 190 4.78 13.39 -9.50
CA TYR A 190 4.10 14.06 -8.39
C TYR A 190 4.99 14.19 -7.14
N GLN A 191 6.26 13.78 -7.22
CA GLN A 191 7.21 13.95 -6.13
C GLN A 191 7.66 15.42 -6.01
N GLY A 192 8.15 15.79 -4.82
CA GLY A 192 8.61 17.16 -4.53
C GLY A 192 7.48 18.14 -4.18
N GLN A 193 6.22 17.71 -4.25
CA GLN A 193 5.04 18.55 -4.00
C GLN A 193 4.43 18.35 -2.59
N GLY A 194 5.15 17.72 -1.67
CA GLY A 194 4.66 17.43 -0.31
C GLY A 194 3.66 16.27 -0.18
N LEU A 195 3.25 15.64 -1.29
CA LEU A 195 2.25 14.56 -1.26
C LEU A 195 2.65 13.34 -0.42
N GLY A 196 3.93 12.95 -0.45
CA GLY A 196 4.42 11.85 0.38
C GLY A 196 4.34 12.15 1.88
N LYS A 197 4.55 13.42 2.26
CA LYS A 197 4.37 13.88 3.65
C LYS A 197 2.90 13.84 4.04
N ALA A 198 2.02 14.40 3.21
CA ALA A 198 0.57 14.40 3.47
C ALA A 198 0.01 12.98 3.62
N LEU A 199 0.43 12.06 2.75
CA LEU A 199 0.04 10.66 2.80
C LEU A 199 0.42 9.98 4.13
N ILE A 200 1.66 10.19 4.59
CA ILE A 200 2.15 9.60 5.85
C ILE A 200 1.50 10.24 7.07
N GLU A 201 1.37 11.57 7.09
CA GLU A 201 0.70 12.27 8.19
C GLU A 201 -0.75 11.81 8.35
N LYS A 202 -1.47 11.61 7.24
CA LYS A 202 -2.85 11.09 7.27
C LYS A 202 -2.91 9.66 7.75
N LEU A 203 -2.01 8.80 7.29
CA LEU A 203 -1.90 7.42 7.77
C LEU A 203 -1.61 7.37 9.28
N ILE A 204 -0.65 8.14 9.77
CA ILE A 204 -0.31 8.20 11.20
C ILE A 204 -1.49 8.70 12.02
N ARG A 205 -2.16 9.79 11.59
CA ARG A 205 -3.34 10.31 12.28
C ARG A 205 -4.45 9.25 12.38
N ALA A 206 -4.71 8.53 11.29
CA ALA A 206 -5.73 7.48 11.28
C ALA A 206 -5.34 6.29 12.17
N LEU A 207 -4.07 5.91 12.26
CA LEU A 207 -3.60 4.88 13.18
C LEU A 207 -3.73 5.33 14.65
N LEU A 208 -3.33 6.56 14.97
CA LEU A 208 -3.44 7.14 16.32
C LEU A 208 -4.90 7.29 16.78
N GLN A 209 -5.80 7.66 15.87
CA GLN A 209 -7.24 7.72 16.16
C GLN A 209 -7.84 6.35 16.51
N ARG A 210 -7.19 5.27 16.08
CA ARG A 210 -7.56 3.89 16.43
C ARG A 210 -6.73 3.34 17.60
N ASP A 211 -6.17 4.23 18.41
CA ASP A 211 -5.38 3.95 19.62
C ASP A 211 -4.10 3.13 19.40
N ILE A 212 -3.58 3.09 18.17
CA ILE A 212 -2.30 2.44 17.87
C ILE A 212 -1.15 3.41 18.13
N GLY A 213 -0.52 3.27 19.30
CA GLY A 213 0.56 4.15 19.75
C GLY A 213 1.94 3.86 19.17
N ASN A 214 2.26 2.60 18.85
CA ASN A 214 3.59 2.22 18.37
C ASN A 214 3.59 2.04 16.84
N ILE A 215 4.09 3.05 16.11
CA ILE A 215 4.12 3.07 14.64
C ILE A 215 5.58 2.98 14.17
N THR A 216 5.89 1.92 13.45
CA THR A 216 7.24 1.61 12.97
C THR A 216 7.30 1.62 11.44
N LEU A 217 8.50 1.84 10.89
CA LEU A 217 8.77 1.74 9.47
C LEU A 217 10.22 1.38 9.22
N PHE A 218 10.52 0.95 7.99
CA PHE A 218 11.88 0.66 7.55
C PHE A 218 12.28 1.65 6.46
N ALA A 219 13.35 2.40 6.68
CA ALA A 219 13.77 3.45 5.75
C ALA A 219 15.07 3.05 5.05
N ASP A 220 15.14 3.22 3.72
CA ASP A 220 16.44 3.25 3.05
C ASP A 220 17.23 4.49 3.50
N SER A 221 18.56 4.37 3.49
CA SER A 221 19.46 5.46 3.91
C SER A 221 19.17 6.81 3.23
N LYS A 222 18.67 6.79 1.99
CA LYS A 222 18.34 8.00 1.21
C LYS A 222 17.09 8.75 1.67
N VAL A 223 16.23 8.13 2.46
CA VAL A 223 14.93 8.70 2.90
C VAL A 223 14.82 8.81 4.43
N VAL A 224 15.87 8.48 5.17
CA VAL A 224 15.89 8.59 6.65
C VAL A 224 15.56 10.01 7.09
N GLU A 225 16.21 11.03 6.51
CA GLU A 225 15.96 12.43 6.85
C GLU A 225 14.50 12.86 6.57
N PHE A 226 13.90 12.32 5.51
CA PHE A 226 12.49 12.57 5.22
C PHE A 226 11.58 12.08 6.36
N TYR A 227 11.81 10.87 6.87
CA TYR A 227 11.01 10.33 7.98
C TYR A 227 11.35 10.98 9.33
N GLN A 228 12.60 11.36 9.57
CA GLN A 228 13.00 12.14 10.75
C GLN A 228 12.27 13.48 10.83
N ASN A 229 12.12 14.18 9.70
CA ASN A 229 11.33 15.41 9.61
C ASN A 229 9.83 15.20 9.86
N LEU A 230 9.35 13.95 9.87
CA LEU A 230 7.97 13.58 10.23
C LEU A 230 7.86 13.08 11.68
N GLY A 231 8.95 13.10 12.45
CA GLY A 231 9.00 12.69 13.85
C GLY A 231 9.39 11.23 14.08
N PHE A 232 9.82 10.49 13.05
CA PHE A 232 10.38 9.16 13.26
C PHE A 232 11.81 9.23 13.79
N GLU A 233 12.15 8.36 14.72
CA GLU A 233 13.51 8.21 15.24
C GLU A 233 14.13 6.89 14.75
N ALA A 234 15.42 6.92 14.41
CA ALA A 234 16.17 5.73 14.04
C ALA A 234 16.87 5.17 15.29
N ASP A 235 16.77 3.85 15.49
CA ASP A 235 17.35 3.12 16.63
C ASP A 235 17.04 3.75 18.01
N PRO A 236 15.76 4.04 18.33
CA PRO A 236 15.40 4.61 19.64
C PRO A 236 15.87 3.69 20.76
N GLU A 237 16.55 4.26 21.75
CA GLU A 237 17.12 3.52 22.90
C GLU A 237 18.08 2.37 22.52
N GLY A 238 18.63 2.38 21.29
CA GLY A 238 19.51 1.34 20.78
C GLY A 238 18.79 0.05 20.35
N ILE A 239 17.46 0.07 20.22
CA ILE A 239 16.67 -1.03 19.66
C ILE A 239 17.06 -1.20 18.18
N LYS A 240 17.38 -2.43 17.79
CA LYS A 240 17.75 -2.76 16.41
C LYS A 240 16.72 -3.65 15.76
N GLU A 241 16.28 -3.26 14.57
CA GLU A 241 15.54 -4.16 13.69
C GLU A 241 16.45 -5.31 13.22
N MET A 242 15.92 -6.53 13.22
CA MET A 242 16.65 -7.72 12.84
C MET A 242 15.84 -8.54 11.82
N ALA A 243 16.36 -8.73 10.61
CA ALA A 243 15.74 -9.58 9.59
C ALA A 243 16.27 -11.02 9.65
N CYS A 244 15.38 -12.00 9.63
CA CYS A 244 15.76 -13.41 9.56
C CYS A 244 16.20 -13.80 8.14
N SER A 245 17.46 -14.22 8.00
CA SER A 245 18.02 -14.66 6.71
C SER A 245 17.89 -16.16 6.52
N LYS A 246 17.14 -16.58 5.48
CA LYS A 246 17.07 -17.99 5.02
C LYS A 246 18.42 -18.56 4.60
N ARG A 247 19.42 -17.72 4.34
CA ARG A 247 20.77 -18.14 3.96
C ARG A 247 21.65 -18.51 5.16
N ARG A 248 21.34 -18.00 6.36
CA ARG A 248 22.17 -18.20 7.56
C ARG A 248 21.76 -19.39 8.43
N ARG A 249 20.57 -19.96 8.23
CA ARG A 249 20.14 -21.25 8.84
C ARG A 249 19.29 -22.05 7.85
N LYS A 250 19.36 -23.38 7.91
CA LYS A 250 18.56 -24.33 7.11
C LYS A 250 17.07 -24.34 7.54
N TRP A 251 16.39 -23.19 7.53
CA TRP A 251 14.96 -23.10 7.84
C TRP A 251 14.05 -23.75 6.79
N HIS A 252 14.60 -24.22 5.67
CA HIS A 252 13.87 -25.01 4.67
C HIS A 252 13.31 -26.31 5.25
N GLN A 253 13.89 -26.84 6.33
CA GLN A 253 13.44 -28.06 6.99
C GLN A 253 12.18 -27.87 7.87
N LEU A 254 11.70 -26.64 8.08
CA LEU A 254 10.50 -26.37 8.88
C LEU A 254 9.22 -26.21 8.04
N LYS A 255 9.32 -26.30 6.71
CA LYS A 255 8.16 -26.17 5.83
C LYS A 255 7.41 -27.48 5.59
N ASP A 256 7.99 -28.61 6.00
CA ASP A 256 7.52 -29.96 5.73
C ASP A 256 7.03 -30.68 7.00
N GLY A 257 6.54 -29.94 8.00
CA GLY A 257 6.04 -30.47 9.28
C GLY A 257 4.55 -30.23 9.46
#